data_AF-A0A0F9RWA4-F1
#
_entry.id   AF-A0A0F9RWA4-F1
#
_cell.length_a   1.000
_cell.length_b   1.000
_cell.length_c   1.000
_cell.angle_alpha   90.00
_cell.angle_beta   90.00
_cell.angle_gamma   90.00
#
_symmetry.space_group_name_H-M   'P 1'
#
loop_
_entity.id
_entity.type
_entity.pdbx_description
1 polymer ?
#
loop_
_entity_poly.entity_id
_entity_poly.type
_entity_poly.pdbx_seq_one_letter_code
_entity_poly.pdbx_strand_id
1 'polypeptide(L)'
;MKFKQLCKYARLYFYFSKNYFLNAIRSTENNGKSIAIDFDGVLAHYKPGMASRDEHGLPLTHARVALEQLKHVHGYSIIIWTSRPITRNLKRWLSKFSIPFDKIIQKPDCHMFIDDRAIKFNGDWNETIQEIKQFKEWWR
;
A
#
# COMPACT_ATOMS: atom_id res chain seq x y z
N MET A 1 -7.87 -42.05 4.37
CA MET A 1 -8.39 -40.75 3.88
C MET A 1 -7.54 -39.52 4.26
N LYS A 2 -6.79 -39.52 5.38
CA LYS A 2 -6.04 -38.33 5.87
C LYS A 2 -4.74 -37.98 5.12
N PHE A 3 -4.08 -38.96 4.49
CA PHE A 3 -2.77 -38.76 3.85
C PHE A 3 -2.83 -37.91 2.55
N LYS A 4 -3.85 -38.12 1.71
CA LYS A 4 -4.03 -37.35 0.46
C LYS A 4 -4.27 -35.85 0.72
N GLN A 5 -4.91 -35.51 1.84
CA GLN A 5 -5.20 -34.12 2.20
C GLN A 5 -3.96 -33.38 2.71
N LEU A 6 -3.11 -34.05 3.50
CA LEU A 6 -1.79 -33.54 3.90
C LEU A 6 -0.88 -33.29 2.69
N CYS A 7 -0.85 -34.21 1.73
CA CYS A 7 -0.11 -34.00 0.48
C CYS A 7 -0.61 -32.79 -0.33
N LYS A 8 -1.94 -32.54 -0.34
CA LYS A 8 -2.53 -31.38 -1.02
C LYS A 8 -2.09 -30.06 -0.36
N TYR A 9 -2.10 -29.99 0.98
CA TYR A 9 -1.65 -28.80 1.71
C TYR A 9 -0.15 -28.55 1.58
N ALA A 10 0.68 -29.59 1.63
CA ALA A 10 2.11 -29.47 1.40
C ALA A 10 2.41 -28.96 -0.02
N ARG A 11 1.67 -29.46 -1.03
CA ARG A 11 1.81 -29.01 -2.42
C ARG A 11 1.35 -27.57 -2.61
N LEU A 12 0.29 -27.16 -1.93
CA LEU A 12 -0.20 -25.78 -1.94
C LEU A 12 0.80 -24.84 -1.26
N TYR A 13 1.32 -25.21 -0.10
CA TYR A 13 2.33 -24.43 0.62
C TYR A 13 3.62 -24.28 -0.18
N PHE A 14 4.06 -25.36 -0.84
CA PHE A 14 5.24 -25.31 -1.72
C PHE A 14 4.97 -24.48 -2.99
N TYR A 15 3.75 -24.53 -3.54
CA TYR A 15 3.35 -23.68 -4.67
C TYR A 15 3.29 -22.20 -4.27
N PHE A 16 2.74 -21.89 -3.10
CA PHE A 16 2.72 -20.54 -2.56
C PHE A 16 4.14 -20.04 -2.25
N SER A 17 4.96 -20.82 -1.56
CA SER A 17 6.34 -20.42 -1.22
C SER A 17 7.21 -20.28 -2.46
N LYS A 18 7.07 -21.19 -3.45
CA LYS A 18 7.80 -21.11 -4.71
C LYS A 18 7.37 -19.89 -5.53
N ASN A 19 6.08 -19.59 -5.62
CA ASN A 19 5.63 -18.36 -6.30
C ASN A 19 6.07 -17.10 -5.55
N TYR A 20 6.02 -17.11 -4.22
CA TYR A 20 6.51 -16.00 -3.41
C TYR A 20 8.02 -15.77 -3.63
N PHE A 21 8.79 -16.84 -3.65
CA PHE A 21 10.24 -16.81 -3.87
C PHE A 21 10.59 -16.40 -5.32
N LEU A 22 9.89 -16.93 -6.32
CA LEU A 22 10.07 -16.53 -7.72
C LEU A 22 9.66 -15.07 -7.97
N ASN A 23 8.60 -14.58 -7.31
CA ASN A 23 8.23 -13.17 -7.35
C ASN A 23 9.26 -12.29 -6.63
N ALA A 24 9.82 -12.76 -5.51
CA ALA A 24 10.91 -12.08 -4.83
C ALA A 24 12.19 -12.00 -5.71
N ILE A 25 12.52 -13.06 -6.45
CA ILE A 25 13.63 -13.04 -7.42
C ILE A 25 13.31 -12.12 -8.61
N ARG A 26 12.07 -12.08 -9.12
CA ARG A 26 11.68 -11.11 -10.16
C ARG A 26 11.73 -9.67 -9.67
N SER A 27 11.53 -9.43 -8.37
CA SER A 27 11.63 -8.09 -7.77
C SER A 27 13.05 -7.54 -7.68
N THR A 28 14.09 -8.35 -7.89
CA THR A 28 15.48 -7.84 -7.96
C THR A 28 15.83 -7.24 -9.32
N GLU A 29 15.01 -7.47 -10.35
CA GLU A 29 14.96 -6.65 -11.57
C GLU A 29 13.88 -5.57 -11.42
N ASN A 30 13.97 -4.77 -10.34
CA ASN A 30 12.95 -3.76 -10.07
C ASN A 30 13.10 -2.61 -11.08
N ASN A 31 12.18 -2.49 -12.02
CA ASN A 31 12.16 -1.46 -13.07
C ASN A 31 11.79 -0.05 -12.52
N GLY A 32 12.11 0.25 -11.25
CA GLY A 32 12.08 1.60 -10.67
C GLY A 32 10.70 2.22 -10.46
N LYS A 33 9.61 1.44 -10.36
CA LYS A 33 8.26 2.00 -10.18
C LYS A 33 7.91 2.18 -8.70
N SER A 34 7.55 3.41 -8.34
CA SER A 34 7.08 3.77 -6.99
C SER A 34 5.67 4.32 -7.03
N ILE A 35 4.92 4.12 -5.96
CA ILE A 35 3.60 4.74 -5.74
C ILE A 35 3.64 5.59 -4.47
N ALA A 36 3.23 6.84 -4.60
CA ALA A 36 3.04 7.76 -3.48
C ALA A 36 1.60 7.63 -2.98
N ILE A 37 1.42 7.34 -1.69
CA ILE A 37 0.13 7.06 -1.08
C ILE A 37 -0.09 8.01 0.08
N ASP A 38 -1.20 8.76 0.02
CA ASP A 38 -1.58 9.66 1.10
C ASP A 38 -1.90 8.90 2.39
N PHE A 39 -1.82 9.59 3.53
CA PHE A 39 -2.06 8.97 4.83
C PHE A 39 -3.48 9.21 5.34
N ASP A 40 -3.84 10.47 5.62
CA ASP A 40 -5.14 10.82 6.19
C ASP A 40 -6.25 10.69 5.15
N GLY A 41 -7.32 9.98 5.49
CA GLY A 41 -8.44 9.74 4.58
C GLY A 41 -8.15 8.73 3.48
N VAL A 42 -6.95 8.12 3.46
CA VAL A 42 -6.52 7.13 2.46
C VAL A 42 -6.01 5.85 3.12
N LEU A 43 -5.08 5.96 4.06
CA LEU A 43 -4.63 4.82 4.87
C LEU A 43 -5.34 4.76 6.22
N ALA A 44 -5.58 5.90 6.84
CA ALA A 44 -6.22 6.03 8.13
C ALA A 44 -7.53 6.83 8.01
N HIS A 45 -8.55 6.45 8.79
CA HIS A 45 -9.70 7.33 8.99
C HIS A 45 -9.25 8.69 9.52
N TYR A 46 -9.79 9.76 8.95
CA TYR A 46 -9.50 11.12 9.35
C TYR A 46 -10.75 11.84 9.84
N LYS A 47 -10.59 12.61 10.91
CA LYS A 47 -11.58 13.58 11.37
C LYS A 47 -10.89 14.94 11.54
N PRO A 48 -11.59 16.06 11.28
CA PRO A 48 -11.03 17.38 11.48
C PRO A 48 -10.39 17.55 12.87
N GLY A 49 -9.21 18.17 12.89
CA GLY A 49 -8.44 18.43 14.11
C GLY A 49 -7.56 17.29 14.60
N MET A 50 -7.71 16.05 14.11
CA MET A 50 -6.84 14.93 14.53
C MET A 50 -5.36 15.20 14.19
N ALA A 51 -5.08 15.79 13.03
CA ALA A 51 -3.72 16.12 12.62
C ALA A 51 -3.03 17.08 13.61
N SER A 52 -3.77 18.10 14.09
CA SER A 52 -3.24 19.09 15.05
C SER A 52 -2.88 18.49 16.41
N ARG A 53 -3.48 17.34 16.77
CA ARG A 53 -3.23 16.62 18.02
C ARG A 53 -2.30 15.41 17.86
N ASP A 54 -1.73 15.22 16.68
CA ASP A 54 -0.94 14.02 16.31
C ASP A 54 -1.70 12.70 16.57
N GLU A 55 -3.02 12.74 16.39
CA GLU A 55 -3.92 11.60 16.52
C GLU A 55 -4.13 10.91 15.17
N HIS A 56 -4.23 9.59 15.17
CA HIS A 56 -4.35 8.79 13.95
C HIS A 56 -5.56 7.85 14.08
N GLY A 57 -6.45 7.83 13.08
CA GLY A 57 -7.63 6.96 13.09
C GLY A 57 -7.27 5.50 12.86
N LEU A 58 -8.27 4.61 12.86
CA LEU A 58 -8.05 3.22 12.46
C LEU A 58 -7.71 3.13 10.96
N PRO A 59 -7.00 2.07 10.51
CA PRO A 59 -6.79 1.85 9.10
C PRO A 59 -8.12 1.78 8.34
N LEU A 60 -8.15 2.35 7.14
CA LEU A 60 -9.28 2.13 6.24
C LEU A 60 -9.39 0.65 5.86
N THR A 61 -10.62 0.21 5.61
CA THR A 61 -10.90 -1.15 5.16
C THR A 61 -10.04 -1.49 3.93
N HIS A 62 -9.42 -2.67 3.95
CA HIS A 62 -8.53 -3.20 2.91
C HIS A 62 -7.21 -2.43 2.65
N ALA A 63 -6.92 -1.32 3.34
CA ALA A 63 -5.70 -0.52 3.10
C ALA A 63 -4.40 -1.34 3.20
N ARG A 64 -4.20 -2.06 4.30
CA ARG A 64 -3.01 -2.91 4.49
C ARG A 64 -2.87 -3.94 3.35
N VAL A 65 -3.95 -4.64 3.03
CA VAL A 65 -3.96 -5.70 2.01
C VAL A 65 -3.66 -5.12 0.63
N ALA A 66 -4.21 -3.95 0.30
CA ALA A 66 -3.93 -3.26 -0.95
C ALA A 66 -2.45 -2.88 -1.06
N LEU A 67 -1.85 -2.33 -0.01
CA LEU A 67 -0.42 -2.00 -0.01
C LEU A 67 0.47 -3.25 -0.08
N GLU A 68 0.07 -4.36 0.56
CA GLU A 68 0.75 -5.66 0.39
C GLU A 68 0.69 -6.15 -1.05
N GLN A 69 -0.46 -6.04 -1.72
CA GLN A 69 -0.60 -6.38 -3.13
C GLN A 69 0.27 -5.49 -4.01
N LEU A 70 0.23 -4.17 -3.82
CA LEU A 70 1.04 -3.23 -4.58
C LEU A 70 2.53 -3.53 -4.44
N LYS A 71 2.99 -3.77 -3.21
CA LYS A 71 4.40 -4.03 -2.93
C LYS A 71 4.87 -5.40 -3.42
N HIS A 72 4.18 -6.47 -3.00
CA HIS A 72 4.71 -7.83 -3.13
C HIS A 72 4.23 -8.56 -4.40
N VAL A 73 3.07 -8.16 -4.95
CA VAL A 73 2.51 -8.77 -6.16
C VAL A 73 2.82 -7.92 -7.38
N HIS A 74 2.68 -6.59 -7.26
CA HIS A 74 2.89 -5.66 -8.36
C HIS A 74 4.29 -5.02 -8.39
N GLY A 75 5.11 -5.27 -7.37
CA GLY A 75 6.51 -4.85 -7.33
C GLY A 75 6.74 -3.35 -7.07
N TYR A 76 5.72 -2.61 -6.64
CA TYR A 76 5.87 -1.18 -6.35
C TYR A 76 6.73 -0.93 -5.11
N SER A 77 7.60 0.08 -5.18
CA SER A 77 8.11 0.73 -3.98
C SER A 77 7.02 1.65 -3.40
N ILE A 78 6.72 1.53 -2.12
CA ILE A 78 5.63 2.26 -1.47
C ILE A 78 6.19 3.47 -0.73
N ILE A 79 5.73 4.67 -1.10
CA ILE A 79 6.07 5.93 -0.44
C ILE A 79 4.82 6.42 0.29
N ILE A 80 4.89 6.51 1.62
CA ILE A 80 3.85 7.22 2.38
C ILE A 80 4.06 8.71 2.18
N TRP A 81 3.10 9.39 1.56
CA TRP A 81 3.21 10.77 1.11
C TRP A 81 2.16 11.66 1.80
N THR A 82 2.53 12.20 2.96
CA THR A 82 1.60 12.85 3.90
C THR A 82 1.95 14.32 4.09
N SER A 83 0.96 15.19 4.34
CA SER A 83 1.23 16.58 4.76
C SER A 83 1.59 16.67 6.24
N ARG A 84 1.38 15.59 7.01
CA ARG A 84 1.74 15.54 8.43
C ARG A 84 3.25 15.62 8.63
N PRO A 85 3.70 16.24 9.74
CA PRO A 85 5.06 16.05 10.23
C PRO A 85 5.36 14.56 10.44
N ILE A 86 6.59 14.14 10.15
CA ILE A 86 7.02 12.74 10.32
C ILE A 86 7.35 12.50 11.80
N THR A 87 6.32 12.23 12.60
CA THR A 87 6.44 12.03 14.06
C THR A 87 6.71 10.58 14.45
N ARG A 88 7.05 10.36 15.73
CA ARG A 88 7.15 9.01 16.32
C ARG A 88 5.79 8.31 16.33
N ASN A 89 4.69 9.04 16.50
CA ASN A 89 3.35 8.46 16.54
C ASN A 89 2.91 7.95 15.17
N LEU A 90 3.21 8.68 14.09
CA LEU A 90 3.00 8.19 12.73
C LEU A 90 3.74 6.87 12.48
N LYS A 91 5.05 6.82 12.81
CA LYS A 91 5.85 5.60 12.65
C LYS A 91 5.33 4.43 13.49
N ARG A 92 4.92 4.69 14.73
CA ARG A 92 4.28 3.69 15.61
C ARG A 92 2.98 3.19 15.04
N TRP A 93 2.15 4.06 14.45
CA TRP A 93 0.90 3.67 13.83
C TRP A 93 1.14 2.73 12.64
N LEU A 94 2.05 3.09 11.74
CA LEU A 94 2.43 2.26 10.58
C LEU A 94 2.93 0.88 11.03
N SER A 95 3.78 0.83 12.06
CA SER A 95 4.27 -0.42 12.64
C SER A 95 3.17 -1.22 13.34
N LYS A 96 2.31 -0.58 14.14
CA LYS A 96 1.22 -1.23 14.89
C LYS A 96 0.25 -1.96 13.96
N PHE A 97 -0.02 -1.38 12.79
CA PHE A 97 -0.95 -1.94 11.80
C PHE A 97 -0.25 -2.69 10.68
N SER A 98 1.06 -2.93 10.79
CA SER A 98 1.88 -3.65 9.80
C SER A 98 1.67 -3.13 8.38
N ILE A 99 1.61 -1.81 8.22
CA ILE A 99 1.48 -1.17 6.90
C ILE A 99 2.82 -1.30 6.18
N PRO A 100 2.90 -1.94 5.00
CA PRO A 100 4.17 -2.07 4.31
C PRO A 100 4.52 -0.76 3.59
N PHE A 101 5.72 -0.24 3.83
CA PHE A 101 6.24 0.94 3.17
C PHE A 101 7.77 0.88 3.03
N ASP A 102 8.32 1.67 2.11
CA ASP A 102 9.76 1.81 1.91
C ASP A 102 10.28 3.15 2.42
N LYS A 103 9.52 4.23 2.22
CA LYS A 103 9.88 5.59 2.65
C LYS A 103 8.65 6.38 3.11
N ILE A 104 8.89 7.38 3.95
CA ILE A 104 7.90 8.39 4.32
C ILE A 104 8.45 9.74 3.83
N ILE A 105 7.66 10.46 3.04
CA ILE A 105 8.01 11.78 2.52
C ILE A 105 6.89 12.74 2.90
N GLN A 106 7.27 13.90 3.43
CA GLN A 106 6.32 14.96 3.71
C GLN A 106 6.02 15.74 2.42
N LYS A 107 4.74 15.96 2.13
CA LYS A 107 4.27 16.75 0.99
C LYS A 107 3.84 18.16 1.42
N PRO A 108 3.80 19.14 0.51
CA PRO A 108 3.24 20.45 0.81
C PRO A 108 1.79 20.35 1.31
N ASP A 109 1.42 21.23 2.25
CA ASP A 109 0.03 21.37 2.67
C ASP A 109 -0.71 22.26 1.66
N CYS A 110 -1.46 21.65 0.76
CA CYS A 110 -2.18 22.33 -0.31
C CYS A 110 -3.59 21.76 -0.48
N HIS A 111 -4.48 22.57 -1.05
CA HIS A 111 -5.89 22.23 -1.19
C HIS A 111 -6.15 21.10 -2.20
N MET A 112 -5.39 21.04 -3.30
CA MET A 112 -5.61 20.09 -4.40
C MET A 112 -4.29 19.76 -5.11
N PHE A 113 -4.26 18.58 -5.75
CA PHE A 113 -3.18 18.15 -6.64
C PHE A 113 -3.71 18.07 -8.08
N ILE A 114 -2.93 18.53 -9.05
CA ILE A 114 -3.16 18.35 -10.48
C ILE A 114 -1.94 17.59 -11.00
N ASP A 115 -2.14 16.34 -11.43
CA ASP A 115 -1.04 15.43 -11.77
C ASP A 115 -1.55 14.41 -12.81
N ASP A 116 -0.78 14.16 -13.86
CA ASP A 116 -1.13 13.22 -14.93
C ASP A 116 -1.10 11.76 -14.50
N ARG A 117 -0.51 11.48 -13.33
CA ARG A 117 -0.33 10.17 -12.73
C ARG A 117 -1.08 10.00 -11.41
N ALA A 118 -1.88 10.97 -11.01
CA ALA A 118 -2.71 10.86 -9.82
C ALA A 118 -3.92 9.95 -10.08
N ILE A 119 -4.11 9.01 -9.17
CA ILE A 119 -5.35 8.24 -9.04
C ILE A 119 -6.09 8.79 -7.83
N LYS A 120 -7.33 9.23 -8.04
CA LYS A 120 -8.15 9.80 -6.97
C LYS A 120 -8.67 8.67 -6.09
N PHE A 121 -8.24 8.64 -4.83
CA PHE A 121 -8.86 7.73 -3.86
C PHE A 121 -10.31 8.15 -3.57
N ASN A 122 -11.24 7.20 -3.66
CA ASN A 122 -12.67 7.42 -3.51
C ASN A 122 -13.27 6.77 -2.23
N GLY A 123 -12.42 6.20 -1.37
CA GLY A 123 -12.85 5.48 -0.17
C GLY A 123 -12.76 3.97 -0.28
N ASP A 124 -12.55 3.41 -1.48
CA ASP A 124 -12.48 1.97 -1.71
C ASP A 124 -11.13 1.55 -2.31
N TRP A 125 -10.37 0.78 -1.53
CA TRP A 125 -9.09 0.23 -1.94
C TRP A 125 -9.20 -0.85 -3.02
N ASN A 126 -10.28 -1.61 -3.06
CA ASN A 126 -10.48 -2.62 -4.11
C ASN A 126 -10.68 -1.94 -5.47
N GLU A 127 -11.49 -0.89 -5.53
CA GLU A 127 -11.69 -0.09 -6.75
C GLU A 127 -10.38 0.61 -7.15
N THR A 128 -9.71 1.24 -6.19
CA THR A 128 -8.41 1.90 -6.42
C THR A 128 -7.36 0.94 -7.01
N ILE A 129 -7.30 -0.32 -6.54
CA ILE A 129 -6.38 -1.32 -7.11
C ILE A 129 -6.75 -1.67 -8.56
N GLN A 130 -8.03 -1.70 -8.92
CA GLN A 130 -8.42 -1.92 -10.32
C GLN A 130 -8.05 -0.73 -11.19
N GLU A 131 -8.26 0.50 -10.70
CA GLU A 131 -7.84 1.72 -11.39
C GLU A 131 -6.32 1.74 -11.62
N ILE A 132 -5.52 1.41 -10.60
CA ILE A 132 -4.05 1.32 -10.72
C ILE A 132 -3.63 0.33 -11.82
N LYS A 133 -4.32 -0.81 -11.96
CA LYS A 133 -3.99 -1.84 -12.97
C LYS A 133 -4.32 -1.39 -14.39
N GLN A 134 -5.34 -0.54 -14.54
CA GLN A 134 -5.81 -0.06 -15.83
C GLN A 134 -5.23 1.32 -16.19
N PHE A 135 -4.53 1.95 -15.24
CA PHE A 135 -3.99 3.28 -15.37
C PHE A 135 -3.08 3.41 -16.59
N LYS A 136 -3.28 4.50 -17.33
CA LYS A 136 -2.48 4.94 -18.46
C LYS A 136 -2.27 6.44 -18.34
N GLU A 137 -1.04 6.88 -18.61
CA GLU A 137 -0.75 8.32 -18.68
C GLU A 137 -1.55 8.97 -19.83
N TRP A 138 -1.97 10.22 -19.67
CA TRP A 138 -2.80 10.88 -20.70
C TRP A 138 -2.08 11.08 -22.05
N TRP A 139 -0.74 11.13 -22.03
CA TRP A 139 0.09 11.51 -23.18
C TRP A 139 0.71 10.32 -23.93
N ARG A 140 0.42 9.08 -23.52
CA ARG A 140 1.00 7.86 -24.07
C ARG A 140 -0.08 6.89 -24.55
#